data_AF-A0A952J2H5-F1
#
_entry.id   AF-A0A952J2H5-F1
#
_cell.length_a   1.000
_cell.length_b   1.000
_cell.length_c   1.000
_cell.angle_alpha   90.00
_cell.angle_beta   90.00
_cell.angle_gamma   90.00
#
_symmetry.space_group_name_H-M   'P 1'
#
loop_
_entity.id
_entity.type
_entity.pdbx_description
1 polymer ?
#
loop_
_entity_poly.entity_id
_entity_poly.type
_entity_poly.pdbx_seq_one_letter_code
_entity_poly.pdbx_strand_id
1 'polypeptide(L)'
;MSRILTLVCLCMLAASCASTNGSTPISTDTPANHLNRLVDASEGDSLELEGATWAVERSYIAASGRLCKRLRGSSGQLRVGCRNIAREWYLRKPLTHGGPGSAGVSTLRNTDTGGASANTGSNSVQAVDAVSVDESETVDLEDIDVELIETGADSQVQDVITPAADVPAQSLRVRENENLWRFSKRVTGNALNWEKIAQFNQLDNARSISAGQHLRVPVEWLVPGAGN
;
A
#
# COMPACT_ATOMS: atom_id res chain seq x y z
N MET A 1 12.38 -61.16 -43.56
CA MET A 1 12.70 -61.66 -42.19
C MET A 1 13.13 -60.42 -41.41
N SER A 2 12.47 -59.87 -40.40
CA SER A 2 11.43 -60.31 -39.47
C SER A 2 10.52 -59.12 -39.15
N ARG A 3 9.24 -59.41 -38.96
CA ARG A 3 8.26 -58.51 -38.34
C ARG A 3 8.21 -58.76 -36.83
N ILE A 4 7.52 -57.87 -36.11
CA ILE A 4 6.83 -58.08 -34.82
C ILE A 4 7.73 -57.98 -33.57
N LEU A 5 7.58 -56.90 -32.79
CA LEU A 5 6.97 -57.02 -31.45
C LEU A 5 6.43 -55.68 -30.94
N THR A 6 5.11 -55.62 -30.90
CA THR A 6 4.25 -54.66 -30.22
C THR A 6 4.31 -54.92 -28.71
N LEU A 7 4.63 -53.91 -27.89
CA LEU A 7 4.33 -53.92 -26.45
C LEU A 7 3.96 -52.47 -26.05
N VAL A 8 2.69 -52.11 -26.14
CA VAL A 8 1.79 -51.99 -24.98
C VAL A 8 2.43 -51.17 -23.86
N CYS A 9 2.27 -49.84 -23.94
CA CYS A 9 2.27 -48.97 -22.77
C CYS A 9 0.96 -48.17 -22.78
N LEU A 10 -0.12 -48.90 -22.57
CA LEU A 10 -1.44 -48.38 -22.27
C LEU A 10 -1.54 -48.29 -20.73
N CYS A 11 -0.82 -47.34 -20.13
CA CYS A 11 -1.04 -46.98 -18.73
C CYS A 11 -2.13 -45.92 -18.68
N MET A 12 -3.35 -46.40 -18.43
CA MET A 12 -4.45 -45.60 -17.92
C MET A 12 -4.00 -44.80 -16.68
N LEU A 13 -3.80 -43.49 -16.83
CA LEU A 13 -3.85 -42.56 -15.73
C LEU A 13 -5.31 -42.12 -15.57
N ALA A 14 -6.06 -42.93 -14.82
CA ALA A 14 -7.36 -42.56 -14.33
C ALA A 14 -7.23 -41.29 -13.47
N ALA A 15 -7.89 -40.23 -13.91
CA ALA A 15 -8.11 -39.02 -13.15
C ALA A 15 -8.87 -39.37 -11.85
N SER A 16 -8.12 -39.50 -10.75
CA SER A 16 -8.69 -39.58 -9.42
C SER A 16 -9.00 -38.16 -8.95
N CYS A 17 -10.23 -37.71 -9.19
CA CYS A 17 -10.81 -36.57 -8.48
C CYS A 17 -11.05 -36.99 -7.02
N ALA A 18 -10.00 -36.99 -6.20
CA ALA A 18 -10.15 -37.03 -4.75
C ALA A 18 -10.62 -35.65 -4.27
N SER A 19 -11.92 -35.37 -4.43
CA SER A 19 -12.60 -34.27 -3.77
C SER A 19 -12.66 -34.58 -2.28
N THR A 20 -11.61 -34.19 -1.56
CA THR A 20 -11.60 -34.19 -0.11
C THR A 20 -12.49 -33.04 0.35
N ASN A 21 -13.76 -33.35 0.61
CA ASN A 21 -14.61 -32.50 1.45
C ASN A 21 -14.08 -32.60 2.89
N GLY A 22 -12.92 -32.00 3.12
CA GLY A 22 -12.40 -31.71 4.44
C GLY A 22 -13.34 -30.70 5.08
N SER A 23 -14.34 -31.21 5.79
CA SER A 23 -15.13 -30.42 6.73
C SER A 23 -14.15 -29.85 7.73
N THR A 24 -13.82 -28.57 7.56
CA THR A 24 -12.96 -27.83 8.46
C THR A 24 -13.62 -27.81 9.85
N PRO A 25 -12.84 -27.99 10.93
CA PRO A 25 -13.38 -27.84 12.27
C PRO A 25 -13.96 -26.43 12.40
N ILE A 26 -15.20 -26.35 12.87
CA ILE A 26 -15.85 -25.09 13.24
C ILE A 26 -15.07 -24.55 14.44
N SER A 27 -14.04 -23.76 14.13
CA SER A 27 -13.25 -23.02 15.11
C SER A 27 -14.18 -21.99 15.72
N THR A 28 -14.43 -22.09 17.01
CA THR A 28 -15.14 -21.08 17.82
C THR A 28 -14.23 -19.85 17.99
N ASP A 29 -13.88 -19.23 16.88
CA ASP A 29 -13.01 -18.06 16.85
C ASP A 29 -13.82 -16.83 17.26
N THR A 30 -13.36 -16.23 18.36
CA THR A 30 -13.84 -14.94 18.86
C THR A 30 -13.74 -13.90 17.74
N PRO A 31 -14.72 -12.98 17.58
CA PRO A 31 -14.81 -12.03 16.46
C PRO A 31 -13.53 -11.20 16.19
N ALA A 32 -12.66 -11.04 17.20
CA ALA A 32 -11.36 -10.37 17.04
C ALA A 32 -10.33 -11.17 16.20
N ASN A 33 -10.45 -12.49 16.09
CA ASN A 33 -9.44 -13.35 15.44
C ASN A 33 -9.64 -13.53 13.93
N HIS A 34 -10.83 -13.17 13.40
CA HIS A 34 -11.15 -13.35 11.97
C HIS A 34 -10.28 -12.48 11.06
N LEU A 35 -9.79 -11.34 11.56
CA LEU A 35 -8.92 -10.43 10.81
C LEU A 35 -7.48 -10.91 10.71
N ASN A 36 -7.02 -11.78 11.62
CA ASN A 36 -5.67 -12.36 11.54
C ASN A 36 -5.51 -13.27 10.32
N ARG A 37 -6.61 -13.89 9.84
CA ARG A 37 -6.57 -14.72 8.63
C ARG A 37 -6.25 -13.92 7.36
N LEU A 38 -6.44 -12.59 7.36
CA LEU A 38 -6.00 -11.74 6.24
C LEU A 38 -4.47 -11.62 6.15
N VAL A 39 -3.72 -11.96 7.20
CA VAL A 39 -2.25 -11.87 7.17
C VAL A 39 -1.69 -12.79 6.09
N ASP A 40 -2.10 -14.06 6.12
CA ASP A 40 -1.53 -15.11 5.28
C ASP A 40 -2.27 -15.31 3.94
N ALA A 41 -3.48 -14.75 3.81
CA ALA A 41 -4.32 -14.96 2.62
C ALA A 41 -3.71 -14.33 1.36
N SER A 42 -3.44 -15.14 0.35
CA SER A 42 -2.96 -14.71 -0.97
C SER A 42 -4.12 -14.45 -1.94
N GLU A 43 -3.84 -13.90 -3.12
CA GLU A 43 -4.87 -13.72 -4.16
C GLU A 43 -5.46 -15.08 -4.57
N GLY A 44 -6.79 -15.17 -4.61
CA GLY A 44 -7.53 -16.41 -4.85
C GLY A 44 -7.98 -17.14 -3.59
N ASP A 45 -7.39 -16.85 -2.43
CA ASP A 45 -7.78 -17.50 -1.18
C ASP A 45 -9.18 -17.08 -0.73
N SER A 46 -9.91 -18.02 -0.14
CA SER A 46 -11.24 -17.79 0.44
C SER A 46 -11.17 -17.73 1.96
N LEU A 47 -11.80 -16.71 2.53
CA LEU A 47 -11.83 -16.40 3.94
C LEU A 47 -13.27 -16.33 4.41
N GLU A 48 -13.53 -16.73 5.66
CA GLU A 48 -14.83 -16.55 6.28
C GLU A 48 -14.74 -15.36 7.23
N LEU A 49 -15.54 -14.32 6.99
CA LEU A 49 -15.55 -13.08 7.76
C LEU A 49 -17.02 -12.69 8.00
N GLU A 50 -17.38 -12.45 9.26
CA GLU A 50 -18.75 -12.07 9.66
C GLU A 50 -19.82 -13.05 9.17
N GLY A 51 -19.50 -14.35 9.10
CA GLY A 51 -20.41 -15.40 8.63
C GLY A 51 -20.65 -15.41 7.10
N ALA A 52 -19.81 -14.71 6.33
CA ALA A 52 -19.83 -14.74 4.88
C ALA A 52 -18.47 -15.17 4.30
N THR A 53 -18.48 -15.87 3.17
CA THR A 53 -17.26 -16.23 2.43
C THR A 53 -16.83 -15.09 1.51
N TRP A 54 -15.56 -14.70 1.63
CA TRP A 54 -14.90 -13.65 0.87
C TRP A 54 -13.67 -14.22 0.17
N ALA A 55 -13.57 -14.03 -1.14
CA ALA A 55 -12.35 -14.31 -1.88
C ALA A 55 -11.44 -13.09 -1.90
N VAL A 56 -10.14 -13.27 -1.67
CA VAL A 56 -9.13 -12.24 -1.88
C VAL A 56 -8.94 -12.04 -3.37
N GLU A 57 -9.47 -10.95 -3.90
CA GLU A 57 -9.42 -10.69 -5.33
C GLU A 57 -8.06 -10.12 -5.76
N ARG A 58 -7.53 -9.17 -4.98
CA ARG A 58 -6.21 -8.59 -5.23
C ARG A 58 -5.59 -7.92 -4.01
N SER A 59 -4.26 -7.90 -3.96
CA SER A 59 -3.46 -7.12 -3.02
C SER A 59 -2.90 -5.87 -3.70
N TYR A 60 -2.87 -4.73 -3.00
CA TYR A 60 -2.35 -3.48 -3.56
C TYR A 60 -1.87 -2.52 -2.46
N ILE A 61 -1.03 -1.56 -2.85
CA ILE A 61 -0.61 -0.44 -1.98
C ILE A 61 -1.53 0.75 -2.25
N ALA A 62 -2.28 1.18 -1.25
CA ALA A 62 -3.14 2.35 -1.36
C ALA A 62 -2.32 3.66 -1.45
N ALA A 63 -2.97 4.77 -1.82
CA ALA A 63 -2.33 6.10 -1.87
C ALA A 63 -1.70 6.50 -0.52
N SER A 64 -2.26 6.01 0.60
CA SER A 64 -1.70 6.22 1.94
C SER A 64 -0.45 5.37 2.24
N GLY A 65 0.08 4.60 1.28
CA GLY A 65 1.22 3.69 1.46
C GLY A 65 0.90 2.38 2.19
N ARG A 66 -0.33 2.17 2.65
CA ARG A 66 -0.76 0.96 3.36
C ARG A 66 -1.00 -0.20 2.39
N LEU A 67 -0.65 -1.41 2.83
CA LEU A 67 -1.03 -2.63 2.13
C LEU A 67 -2.52 -2.89 2.36
N CYS A 68 -3.27 -3.03 1.28
CA CYS A 68 -4.69 -3.32 1.30
C CYS A 68 -5.01 -4.54 0.43
N LYS A 69 -6.09 -5.23 0.76
CA LYS A 69 -6.63 -6.38 0.03
C LYS A 69 -8.07 -6.07 -0.34
N ARG A 70 -8.40 -6.23 -1.63
CA ARG A 70 -9.79 -6.19 -2.10
C ARG A 70 -10.40 -7.57 -1.94
N LEU A 71 -11.53 -7.63 -1.27
CA LEU A 71 -12.28 -8.84 -0.99
C LEU A 71 -13.57 -8.82 -1.79
N ARG A 72 -13.93 -9.96 -2.38
CA ARG A 72 -15.19 -10.13 -3.11
C ARG A 72 -16.01 -11.23 -2.44
N GLY A 73 -17.21 -10.88 -2.00
CA GLY A 73 -18.18 -11.83 -1.45
C GLY A 73 -18.87 -12.63 -2.56
N SER A 74 -19.47 -13.77 -2.20
CA SER A 74 -20.25 -14.61 -3.13
C SER A 74 -21.42 -13.88 -3.79
N SER A 75 -22.00 -12.90 -3.10
CA SER A 75 -23.07 -12.03 -3.61
C SER A 75 -22.58 -10.92 -4.56
N GLY A 76 -21.28 -10.87 -4.86
CA GLY A 76 -20.65 -9.80 -5.64
C GLY A 76 -20.35 -8.53 -4.82
N GLN A 77 -20.62 -8.53 -3.51
CA GLN A 77 -20.25 -7.44 -2.62
C GLN A 77 -18.73 -7.25 -2.58
N LEU A 78 -18.29 -6.00 -2.53
CA LEU A 78 -16.88 -5.64 -2.40
C LEU A 78 -16.59 -5.09 -1.01
N ARG A 79 -15.48 -5.55 -0.43
CA ARG A 79 -14.89 -4.99 0.79
C ARG A 79 -13.40 -4.76 0.61
N VAL A 80 -12.85 -3.91 1.47
CA VAL A 80 -11.41 -3.64 1.51
C VAL A 80 -10.92 -3.81 2.94
N GLY A 81 -9.95 -4.71 3.11
CA GLY A 81 -9.14 -4.78 4.32
C GLY A 81 -7.84 -4.00 4.10
N CYS A 82 -7.40 -3.22 5.08
CA CYS A 82 -6.10 -2.55 5.03
C CYS A 82 -5.30 -2.85 6.29
N ARG A 83 -3.97 -2.89 6.14
CA ARG A 83 -3.04 -3.08 7.25
C ARG A 83 -2.64 -1.72 7.82
N ASN A 84 -2.80 -1.54 9.14
CA ASN A 84 -2.36 -0.33 9.84
C ASN A 84 -0.82 -0.34 10.07
N ILE A 85 -0.31 0.70 10.72
CA ILE A 85 1.12 0.83 11.05
C ILE A 85 1.58 -0.21 12.09
N ALA A 86 0.69 -0.67 12.97
CA ALA A 86 0.92 -1.75 13.93
C ALA A 86 0.89 -3.15 13.30
N ARG A 87 0.75 -3.23 11.96
CA ARG A 87 0.63 -4.47 11.17
C ARG A 87 -0.67 -5.25 11.38
N GLU A 88 -1.68 -4.64 11.97
CA GLU A 88 -2.99 -5.25 12.17
C GLU A 88 -3.90 -4.94 10.99
N TRP A 89 -4.73 -5.91 10.62
CA TRP A 89 -5.74 -5.74 9.57
C TRP A 89 -7.02 -5.17 10.16
N TYR A 90 -7.62 -4.23 9.44
CA TYR A 90 -8.97 -3.74 9.74
C TYR A 90 -9.78 -3.66 8.44
N LEU A 91 -11.08 -3.94 8.54
CA LEU A 91 -12.02 -3.82 7.44
C LEU A 91 -12.58 -2.40 7.37
N ARG A 92 -12.67 -1.86 6.16
CA ARG A 92 -13.46 -0.64 5.91
C ARG A 92 -14.93 -1.01 5.80
N LYS A 93 -15.79 -0.06 6.21
CA LYS A 93 -17.23 -0.13 5.99
C LYS A 93 -17.47 -0.46 4.50
N PRO A 94 -18.35 -1.43 4.19
CA PRO A 94 -18.61 -1.80 2.81
C PRO A 94 -18.98 -0.55 2.02
N LEU A 95 -18.42 -0.44 0.81
CA LEU A 95 -18.88 0.55 -0.15
C LEU A 95 -20.26 0.07 -0.60
N THR A 96 -21.29 0.42 0.16
CA THR A 96 -22.66 0.27 -0.28
C THR A 96 -22.79 1.14 -1.53
N HIS A 97 -22.65 0.53 -2.70
CA HIS A 97 -23.19 1.12 -3.91
C HIS A 97 -24.68 1.24 -3.65
N GLY A 98 -25.15 2.46 -3.42
CA GLY A 98 -26.54 2.73 -3.09
C GLY A 98 -27.46 2.01 -4.09
N GLY A 99 -28.14 0.98 -3.62
CA GLY A 99 -29.27 0.37 -4.30
C GLY A 99 -30.49 0.60 -3.42
N PRO A 100 -31.65 0.93 -4.01
CA PRO A 100 -32.30 -0.01 -4.92
C PRO A 100 -32.83 0.65 -6.19
N GLY A 101 -32.16 0.47 -7.33
CA GLY A 101 -32.67 0.95 -8.61
C GLY A 101 -31.57 1.19 -9.65
N SER A 102 -30.96 0.13 -10.16
CA SER A 102 -30.19 0.22 -11.42
C SER A 102 -30.14 -1.15 -12.10
N ALA A 103 -31.25 -1.48 -12.76
CA ALA A 103 -31.18 -2.14 -14.04
C ALA A 103 -30.61 -1.12 -15.03
N GLY A 104 -29.33 -1.23 -15.34
CA GLY A 104 -28.62 -0.28 -16.18
C GLY A 104 -27.26 -0.83 -16.55
N VAL A 105 -27.26 -1.84 -17.43
CA VAL A 105 -26.07 -2.28 -18.17
C VAL A 105 -25.47 -1.05 -18.85
N SER A 106 -24.37 -0.53 -18.30
CA SER A 106 -23.51 0.43 -18.99
C SER A 106 -22.26 -0.29 -19.45
N THR A 107 -22.36 -0.84 -20.65
CA THR A 107 -21.22 -1.24 -21.48
C THR A 107 -20.43 0.03 -21.80
N LEU A 108 -19.26 0.21 -21.16
CA LEU A 108 -18.36 1.32 -21.48
C LEU A 108 -17.70 1.05 -22.84
N ARG A 109 -18.22 1.70 -23.89
CA ARG A 109 -17.46 2.03 -25.11
C ARG A 109 -16.74 3.34 -24.84
N ASN A 110 -15.41 3.30 -24.90
CA ASN A 110 -14.56 4.49 -25.01
C ASN A 110 -14.85 5.19 -26.34
N THR A 111 -15.24 6.46 -26.28
CA THR A 111 -15.01 7.42 -27.35
C THR A 111 -14.67 8.76 -26.71
N ASP A 112 -13.41 9.14 -26.89
CA ASP A 112 -12.90 10.50 -26.74
C ASP A 112 -13.74 11.48 -27.55
N THR A 113 -14.26 12.54 -26.93
CA THR A 113 -14.33 13.87 -27.57
C THR A 113 -14.50 14.93 -26.48
N GLY A 114 -13.67 15.97 -26.55
CA GLY A 114 -13.70 17.10 -25.64
C GLY A 114 -15.01 17.90 -25.71
N GLY A 115 -15.37 18.50 -24.57
CA GLY A 115 -16.50 19.39 -24.45
C GLY A 115 -16.57 19.96 -23.03
N ALA A 116 -16.10 21.19 -22.88
CA ALA A 116 -16.30 21.98 -21.68
C ALA A 116 -17.80 22.10 -21.39
N SER A 117 -18.21 21.81 -20.16
CA SER A 117 -19.55 22.17 -19.68
C SER A 117 -19.47 22.49 -18.19
N ALA A 118 -19.58 23.79 -17.91
CA ALA A 118 -19.77 24.34 -16.59
C ALA A 118 -21.14 23.86 -16.06
N ASN A 119 -21.17 23.29 -14.87
CA ASN A 119 -22.42 23.09 -14.15
C ASN A 119 -22.26 23.59 -12.71
N THR A 120 -22.73 24.82 -12.51
CA THR A 120 -22.94 25.46 -11.21
C THR A 120 -24.21 24.85 -10.60
N GLY A 121 -24.04 23.81 -9.78
CA GLY A 121 -25.11 23.21 -9.00
C GLY A 121 -25.10 23.72 -7.56
N SER A 122 -25.98 24.68 -7.29
CA SER A 122 -26.34 25.15 -5.94
C SER A 122 -26.67 23.97 -5.03
N ASN A 123 -25.91 23.80 -3.94
CA ASN A 123 -26.26 22.89 -2.87
C ASN A 123 -26.70 23.72 -1.67
N SER A 124 -28.01 23.77 -1.47
CA SER A 124 -28.68 24.37 -0.33
C SER A 124 -28.36 23.58 0.94
N VAL A 125 -27.44 24.12 1.73
CA VAL A 125 -27.06 23.60 3.05
C VAL A 125 -28.11 24.05 4.06
N GLN A 126 -28.75 23.06 4.69
CA GLN A 126 -29.65 23.28 5.83
C GLN A 126 -28.84 23.79 7.02
N ALA A 127 -29.31 24.90 7.58
CA ALA A 127 -28.84 25.47 8.82
C ALA A 127 -29.00 24.44 9.95
N VAL A 128 -27.89 24.08 10.60
CA VAL A 128 -27.87 23.40 11.88
C VAL A 128 -27.45 24.39 12.95
N ASP A 129 -28.17 24.32 14.06
CA ASP A 129 -28.22 25.24 15.17
C ASP A 129 -26.86 25.66 15.74
N ALA A 130 -26.82 26.94 16.11
CA ALA A 130 -25.75 27.58 16.85
C ALA A 130 -25.58 26.92 18.22
N VAL A 131 -24.49 26.18 18.41
CA VAL A 131 -24.02 25.83 19.75
C VAL A 131 -23.18 27.00 20.25
N SER A 132 -23.71 27.67 21.27
CA SER A 132 -23.04 28.74 22.02
C SER A 132 -22.54 28.14 23.32
N VAL A 133 -21.23 27.89 23.41
CA VAL A 133 -20.49 27.53 24.62
C VAL A 133 -19.02 27.85 24.32
N ASP A 134 -18.18 28.47 25.12
CA ASP A 134 -18.25 29.32 26.31
C ASP A 134 -16.78 29.71 26.52
N GLU A 135 -16.55 30.95 26.95
CA GLU A 135 -15.35 31.54 27.59
C GLU A 135 -14.01 30.78 27.47
N SER A 136 -13.05 31.23 26.65
CA SER A 136 -12.00 32.18 27.06
C SER A 136 -11.33 31.87 28.41
N GLU A 137 -10.52 30.79 28.46
CA GLU A 137 -9.40 30.74 29.39
C GLU A 137 -8.17 31.37 28.72
N THR A 138 -7.91 32.63 29.03
CA THR A 138 -6.62 33.26 28.83
C THR A 138 -5.66 32.67 29.86
N VAL A 139 -4.74 31.82 29.41
CA VAL A 139 -3.63 31.39 30.25
C VAL A 139 -2.66 32.55 30.33
N ASP A 140 -2.70 33.28 31.45
CA ASP A 140 -1.73 34.29 31.81
C ASP A 140 -0.38 33.60 32.06
N LEU A 141 0.51 33.75 31.07
CA LEU A 141 1.90 33.30 31.10
C LEU A 141 2.77 34.47 31.60
N GLU A 142 2.59 34.84 32.86
CA GLU A 142 3.56 35.69 33.58
C GLU A 142 4.48 34.78 34.40
N ASP A 143 5.79 35.07 34.32
CA ASP A 143 6.89 34.48 35.10
C ASP A 143 7.31 33.03 34.78
N ILE A 144 7.92 32.86 33.60
CA ILE A 144 9.03 31.90 33.48
C ILE A 144 10.32 32.71 33.45
N ASP A 145 10.98 32.82 34.61
CA ASP A 145 12.38 33.21 34.73
C ASP A 145 13.23 32.14 34.03
N VAL A 146 13.41 32.29 32.72
CA VAL A 146 14.42 31.55 31.96
C VAL A 146 15.75 32.15 32.34
N GLU A 147 16.35 31.59 33.39
CA GLU A 147 17.74 31.86 33.75
C GLU A 147 18.59 31.56 32.51
N LEU A 148 19.14 32.64 31.95
CA LEU A 148 19.92 32.64 30.73
C LEU A 148 21.21 31.86 31.00
N ILE A 149 21.19 30.55 30.74
CA ILE A 149 22.41 29.77 30.74
C ILE A 149 23.23 30.27 29.55
N GLU A 150 24.18 31.14 29.83
CA GLU A 150 25.30 31.47 28.96
C GLU A 150 26.17 30.21 28.80
N THR A 151 25.67 29.21 28.05
CA THR A 151 26.51 28.14 27.54
C THR A 151 27.44 28.77 26.51
N GLY A 152 28.62 29.08 27.00
CA GLY A 152 29.74 29.60 26.25
C GLY A 152 29.95 28.83 24.95
N ALA A 153 30.25 29.63 23.93
CA ALA A 153 30.94 29.21 22.74
C ALA A 153 32.09 28.25 23.07
N ASP A 154 32.01 27.01 22.60
CA ASP A 154 32.91 26.50 21.57
C ASP A 154 32.51 25.05 21.24
N SER A 155 31.67 24.89 20.22
CA SER A 155 31.53 23.61 19.53
C SER A 155 31.05 23.90 18.12
N GLN A 156 31.94 24.54 17.37
CA GLN A 156 32.05 24.30 15.94
C GLN A 156 32.50 22.84 15.73
N VAL A 157 31.64 21.87 16.08
CA VAL A 157 31.69 20.55 15.42
C VAL A 157 31.04 20.76 14.07
N GLN A 158 31.75 21.48 13.20
CA GLN A 158 31.67 21.23 11.78
C GLN A 158 32.21 19.81 11.63
N ASP A 159 31.30 18.86 11.74
CA ASP A 159 31.48 17.54 11.18
C ASP A 159 31.72 17.81 9.70
N VAL A 160 33.00 17.91 9.33
CA VAL A 160 33.45 18.01 7.97
C VAL A 160 33.02 16.69 7.37
N ILE A 161 31.80 16.67 6.82
CA ILE A 161 31.24 15.57 6.06
C ILE A 161 32.11 15.46 4.82
N THR A 162 33.27 14.84 5.00
CA THR A 162 34.17 14.45 3.93
C THR A 162 33.30 13.56 3.06
N PRO A 163 33.06 13.92 1.78
CA PRO A 163 32.21 13.14 0.91
C PRO A 163 32.64 11.70 0.98
N ALA A 164 31.68 10.81 1.23
CA ALA A 164 31.82 9.36 1.37
C ALA A 164 32.32 8.73 0.05
N ALA A 165 33.53 9.10 -0.38
CA ALA A 165 34.11 8.74 -1.67
C ALA A 165 34.39 7.24 -1.78
N ASP A 166 34.43 6.53 -0.65
CA ASP A 166 34.80 5.11 -0.60
C ASP A 166 33.67 4.16 -0.15
N VAL A 167 32.42 4.64 -0.10
CA VAL A 167 31.30 3.72 0.16
C VAL A 167 30.93 2.99 -1.14
N PRO A 168 30.99 1.65 -1.17
CA PRO A 168 30.60 0.89 -2.36
C PRO A 168 29.13 1.17 -2.69
N ALA A 169 28.88 1.64 -3.90
CA ALA A 169 27.55 2.05 -4.34
C ALA A 169 27.26 1.55 -5.75
N GLN A 170 26.01 1.13 -6.00
CA GLN A 170 25.51 0.80 -7.32
C GLN A 170 24.82 2.00 -7.95
N SER A 171 25.11 2.26 -9.23
CA SER A 171 24.42 3.27 -10.03
C SER A 171 23.14 2.65 -10.63
N LEU A 172 21.98 3.19 -10.29
CA LEU A 172 20.68 2.68 -10.73
C LEU A 172 19.85 3.77 -11.42
N ARG A 173 19.19 3.40 -12.52
CA ARG A 173 18.38 4.32 -13.32
C ARG A 173 17.00 4.56 -12.70
N VAL A 174 16.56 5.82 -12.70
CA VAL A 174 15.19 6.23 -12.38
C VAL A 174 14.28 5.90 -13.56
N ARG A 175 13.14 5.25 -13.30
CA ARG A 175 12.16 4.84 -14.32
C ARG A 175 11.22 6.01 -14.67
N GLU A 176 10.47 5.86 -15.76
CA GLU A 176 9.43 6.83 -16.12
C GLU A 176 8.38 6.96 -15.03
N ASN A 177 7.96 8.21 -14.74
CA ASN A 177 6.97 8.54 -13.69
C ASN A 177 7.34 8.04 -12.28
N GLU A 178 8.62 7.77 -12.03
CA GLU A 178 9.17 7.41 -10.74
C GLU A 178 9.65 8.66 -10.00
N ASN A 179 9.31 8.76 -8.70
CA ASN A 179 9.84 9.77 -7.81
C ASN A 179 10.81 9.13 -6.81
N LEU A 180 11.55 9.94 -6.05
CA LEU A 180 12.62 9.44 -5.19
C LEU A 180 12.12 8.44 -4.13
N TRP A 181 10.89 8.63 -3.67
CA TRP A 181 10.22 7.71 -2.75
C TRP A 181 9.97 6.33 -3.37
N ARG A 182 9.41 6.27 -4.59
CA ARG A 182 9.16 5.01 -5.32
C ARG A 182 10.47 4.33 -5.70
N PHE A 183 11.46 5.13 -6.13
CA PHE A 183 12.81 4.66 -6.40
C PHE A 183 13.41 3.99 -5.16
N SER A 184 13.41 4.67 -4.01
CA SER A 184 13.92 4.15 -2.73
C SER A 184 13.25 2.84 -2.32
N LYS A 185 11.92 2.78 -2.41
CA LYS A 185 11.16 1.58 -2.08
C LYS A 185 11.53 0.40 -2.99
N ARG A 186 11.71 0.65 -4.28
CA ARG A 186 12.08 -0.38 -5.26
C ARG A 186 13.49 -0.91 -5.01
N VAL A 187 14.46 -0.02 -4.78
CA VAL A 187 15.88 -0.40 -4.72
C VAL A 187 16.32 -0.86 -3.34
N THR A 188 15.68 -0.36 -2.27
CA THR A 188 16.06 -0.70 -0.88
C THR A 188 14.99 -1.47 -0.11
N GLY A 189 13.82 -1.71 -0.70
CA GLY A 189 12.66 -2.28 0.00
C GLY A 189 12.00 -1.32 1.00
N ASN A 190 12.66 -0.21 1.37
CA ASN A 190 12.16 0.80 2.30
C ASN A 190 12.05 2.16 1.61
N ALA A 191 10.82 2.68 1.56
CA ALA A 191 10.59 3.98 0.96
C ALA A 191 11.26 5.11 1.74
N LEU A 192 11.40 4.98 3.08
CA LEU A 192 11.96 6.00 3.98
C LEU A 192 13.47 6.27 3.76
N ASN A 193 14.17 5.41 3.01
CA ASN A 193 15.57 5.64 2.67
C ASN A 193 15.77 6.73 1.60
N TRP A 194 14.69 7.33 1.09
CA TRP A 194 14.76 8.37 0.06
C TRP A 194 15.60 9.59 0.49
N GLU A 195 15.56 9.97 1.78
CA GLU A 195 16.34 11.09 2.34
C GLU A 195 17.84 10.79 2.31
N LYS A 196 18.21 9.57 2.73
CA LYS A 196 19.59 9.10 2.71
C LYS A 196 20.15 9.03 1.29
N ILE A 197 19.33 8.56 0.34
CA ILE A 197 19.69 8.54 -1.09
C ILE A 197 19.87 9.98 -1.61
N ALA A 198 18.98 10.90 -1.25
CA ALA A 198 19.09 12.31 -1.66
C ALA A 198 20.40 12.92 -1.17
N GLN A 199 20.71 12.72 0.12
CA GLN A 199 21.94 13.21 0.75
C GLN A 199 23.19 12.57 0.12
N PHE A 200 23.18 11.25 -0.10
CA PHE A 200 24.29 10.53 -0.73
C PHE A 200 24.61 11.02 -2.16
N ASN A 201 23.58 11.47 -2.88
CA ASN A 201 23.72 12.00 -4.24
C ASN A 201 23.79 13.53 -4.29
N GLN A 202 23.86 14.21 -3.13
CA GLN A 202 23.95 15.67 -3.04
C GLN A 202 22.83 16.37 -3.83
N LEU A 203 21.60 15.84 -3.75
CA LEU A 203 20.46 16.44 -4.43
C LEU A 203 19.97 17.67 -3.66
N ASP A 204 20.07 18.85 -4.27
CA ASP A 204 19.53 20.09 -3.69
C ASP A 204 18.02 20.02 -3.48
N ASN A 205 17.31 19.31 -4.36
CA ASN A 205 15.88 19.14 -4.30
C ASN A 205 15.48 17.70 -4.62
N ALA A 206 14.98 16.97 -3.61
CA ALA A 206 14.51 15.58 -3.79
C ALA A 206 13.36 15.43 -4.81
N ARG A 207 12.65 16.52 -5.14
CA ARG A 207 11.58 16.52 -6.16
C ARG A 207 12.10 16.76 -7.58
N SER A 208 13.36 17.13 -7.77
CA SER A 208 13.90 17.48 -9.10
C SER A 208 14.48 16.29 -9.88
N ILE A 209 14.29 15.06 -9.41
CA ILE A 209 14.79 13.90 -10.15
C ILE A 209 14.00 13.67 -11.44
N SER A 210 14.69 13.24 -12.50
CA SER A 210 14.09 12.99 -13.81
C SER A 210 14.19 11.52 -14.21
N ALA A 211 13.25 11.06 -15.03
CA ALA A 211 13.33 9.74 -15.63
C ALA A 211 14.63 9.60 -16.44
N GLY A 212 15.31 8.45 -16.33
CA GLY A 212 16.60 8.20 -16.97
C GLY A 212 17.81 8.69 -16.16
N GLN A 213 17.61 9.50 -15.11
CA GLN A 213 18.69 9.90 -14.21
C GLN A 213 19.27 8.68 -13.48
N HIS A 214 20.59 8.66 -13.29
CA HIS A 214 21.27 7.63 -12.51
C HIS A 214 21.55 8.15 -11.11
N LEU A 215 21.12 7.39 -10.09
CA LEU A 215 21.38 7.68 -8.70
C LEU A 215 22.25 6.57 -8.11
N ARG A 216 23.25 6.97 -7.32
CA ARG A 216 24.10 6.04 -6.58
C ARG A 216 23.38 5.61 -5.30
N VAL A 217 23.36 4.31 -5.06
CA VAL A 217 22.77 3.73 -3.84
C VAL A 217 23.82 2.81 -3.20
N PRO A 218 24.19 3.04 -1.94
CA PRO A 218 25.09 2.15 -1.20
C PRO A 218 24.63 0.69 -1.24
N VAL A 219 25.57 -0.22 -1.47
CA VAL A 219 25.25 -1.66 -1.70
C VAL A 219 24.60 -2.29 -0.47
N GLU A 220 24.90 -1.81 0.73
CA GLU A 220 24.33 -2.28 1.98
C GLU A 220 22.84 -1.93 2.15
N TRP A 221 22.31 -1.01 1.35
CA TRP A 221 20.87 -0.68 1.36
C TRP A 221 20.09 -1.43 0.29
N LEU A 222 20.76 -2.11 -0.64
CA LEU A 222 20.09 -2.73 -1.79
C LEU A 222 19.38 -4.02 -1.41
N VAL A 223 18.18 -4.21 -1.94
CA VAL A 223 17.52 -5.52 -1.91
C VAL A 223 18.05 -6.41 -3.04
N PRO A 224 18.08 -7.74 -2.86
CA PRO A 224 18.45 -8.66 -3.93
C PRO A 224 17.62 -8.40 -5.21
N GLY A 225 18.30 -8.20 -6.34
CA GLY A 225 17.66 -7.98 -7.64
C GLY A 225 17.29 -6.53 -7.98
N ALA A 226 17.69 -5.53 -7.18
CA ALA A 226 17.37 -4.11 -7.41
C ALA A 226 17.89 -3.51 -8.76
N GLY A 227 18.79 -4.21 -9.45
CA GLY A 227 19.45 -3.77 -10.69
C GLY A 227 18.90 -4.33 -12.00
N ASN A 228 17.83 -5.15 -11.97
CA ASN A 228 17.25 -5.79 -13.16
C ASN A 228 16.02 -5.06 -13.72
#